data_AF-A0A9D6QPG5-F1
#
_entry.id   AF-A0A9D6QPG5-F1
#
_cell.length_a   1.000
_cell.length_b   1.000
_cell.length_c   1.000
_cell.angle_alpha   90.00
_cell.angle_beta   90.00
_cell.angle_gamma   90.00
#
_symmetry.space_group_name_H-M   'P 1'
#
loop_
_entity.id
_entity.type
_entity.pdbx_description
1 polymer ?
#
loop_
_entity_poly.entity_id
_entity_poly.type
_entity_poly.pdbx_seq_one_letter_code
_entity_poly.pdbx_strand_id
1 'polypeptide(L)'
;EYERYRGAAESIDRLPRVGREVHLVVIENDAPPVKRIEPNVSLFELLDAFKEVLVRAELYRHHQVRLEPLSVRERMTQILAKINSENFIGFADMFDLREGRMGLVVTFMAILELLKESLVVVVQQEPFAPIHLKAAA
;
A
#
# COMPACT_ATOMS: atom_id res chain seq x y z
N GLU A 1 52.94 34.12 10.57
CA GLU A 1 51.70 34.26 9.77
C GLU A 1 51.80 33.60 8.39
N TYR A 2 52.85 33.85 7.61
CA TYR A 2 53.02 33.26 6.26
C TYR A 2 52.90 31.73 6.18
N GLU A 3 53.49 31.01 7.13
CA GLU A 3 53.40 29.53 7.17
C GLU A 3 51.99 29.01 7.44
N ARG A 4 51.17 29.73 8.23
CA ARG A 4 49.75 29.37 8.44
C ARG A 4 48.96 29.48 7.13
N TYR A 5 49.20 30.53 6.35
CA TYR A 5 48.52 30.73 5.07
C TYR A 5 49.00 29.74 4.00
N ARG A 6 50.30 29.41 3.99
CA ARG A 6 50.86 28.41 3.09
C ARG A 6 50.33 27.00 3.37
N GLY A 7 50.29 26.60 4.65
CA GLY A 7 49.74 25.30 5.04
C GLY A 7 48.24 25.15 4.75
N ALA A 8 47.48 26.24 4.90
CA ALA A 8 46.06 26.25 4.53
C ALA A 8 45.86 26.11 3.00
N ALA A 9 46.68 26.80 2.20
CA ALA A 9 46.62 26.71 0.74
C ALA A 9 46.94 25.29 0.24
N GLU A 10 47.99 24.65 0.78
CA GLU A 10 48.35 23.27 0.43
C GLU A 10 47.28 22.26 0.88
N SER A 11 46.61 22.50 2.01
CA SER A 11 45.52 21.64 2.49
C SER A 11 44.28 21.73 1.59
N ILE A 12 43.91 22.94 1.16
CA ILE A 12 42.81 23.16 0.20
C ILE A 12 43.17 22.53 -1.15
N ASP A 13 44.43 22.63 -1.58
CA ASP A 13 44.81 22.14 -2.90
C ASP A 13 44.64 20.62 -3.03
N ARG A 14 44.89 19.89 -1.93
CA ARG A 14 44.75 18.43 -1.83
C ARG A 14 43.31 17.92 -1.73
N LEU A 15 42.33 18.80 -1.54
CA LEU A 15 40.94 18.36 -1.48
C LEU A 15 40.49 17.84 -2.87
N PRO A 16 39.88 16.65 -2.94
CA PRO A 16 39.41 16.09 -4.20
C PRO A 16 38.31 16.97 -4.79
N ARG A 17 38.43 17.28 -6.09
CA ARG A 17 37.52 18.19 -6.78
C ARG A 17 36.72 17.46 -7.84
N VAL A 18 35.45 17.86 -7.95
CA VAL A 18 34.61 17.48 -9.07
C VAL A 18 35.21 18.04 -10.36
N GLY A 19 35.37 17.20 -11.37
CA GLY A 19 35.98 17.55 -12.67
C GLY A 19 37.49 17.37 -12.75
N ARG A 20 38.17 17.00 -11.65
CA ARG A 20 39.61 16.65 -11.66
C ARG A 20 39.85 15.23 -11.16
N GLU A 21 39.54 14.96 -9.89
CA GLU A 21 39.66 13.61 -9.30
C GLU A 21 38.31 12.89 -9.23
N VAL A 22 37.20 13.64 -9.10
CA VAL A 22 35.85 13.09 -9.01
C VAL A 22 35.10 13.37 -10.31
N HIS A 23 34.84 12.33 -11.09
CA HIS A 23 33.97 12.42 -12.26
C HIS A 23 32.57 11.93 -11.89
N LEU A 24 31.60 12.84 -11.96
CA LEU A 24 30.20 12.49 -11.76
C LEU A 24 29.69 11.81 -13.03
N VAL A 25 29.22 10.58 -12.89
CA VAL A 25 28.48 9.90 -13.94
C VAL A 25 27.01 10.28 -13.78
N VAL A 26 26.53 11.16 -14.66
CA VAL A 26 25.10 11.44 -14.79
C VAL A 26 24.57 10.48 -15.84
N ILE A 27 23.76 9.52 -15.41
CA ILE A 27 23.02 8.65 -16.32
C ILE A 27 21.67 9.32 -16.54
N GLU A 28 21.46 9.89 -17.73
CA GLU A 28 20.14 10.30 -18.17
C GLU A 28 19.30 9.02 -18.35
N ASN A 29 18.45 8.74 -17.37
CA ASN A 29 17.48 7.68 -17.47
C ASN A 29 16.23 8.23 -18.18
N ASP A 30 16.32 8.28 -19.52
CA ASP A 30 15.21 8.63 -20.41
C ASP A 30 14.20 7.48 -20.56
N ALA A 31 14.35 6.39 -19.79
CA ALA A 31 13.32 5.36 -19.77
C ALA A 31 12.03 6.01 -19.22
N PRO A 32 10.94 6.01 -20.00
CA PRO A 32 9.66 6.43 -19.46
C PRO A 32 9.40 5.60 -18.20
N PRO A 33 8.84 6.19 -17.13
CA PRO A 33 8.43 5.41 -15.97
C PRO A 33 7.57 4.26 -16.51
N VAL A 34 7.99 3.01 -16.26
CA VAL A 34 7.25 1.86 -16.73
C VAL A 34 5.85 2.02 -16.15
N LYS A 35 4.89 2.34 -17.03
CA LYS A 35 3.50 2.46 -16.66
C LYS A 35 3.06 1.03 -16.38
N ARG A 36 3.27 0.56 -15.14
CA ARG A 36 2.87 -0.76 -14.71
C ARG A 36 1.36 -0.75 -14.78
N ILE A 37 0.83 -1.35 -15.84
CA ILE A 37 -0.60 -1.57 -16.00
C ILE A 37 -0.92 -2.63 -14.94
N GLU A 38 -1.42 -2.17 -13.79
CA GLU A 38 -1.94 -3.07 -12.76
C GLU A 38 -3.08 -3.88 -13.43
N PRO A 39 -3.06 -5.23 -13.37
CA PRO A 39 -4.14 -6.03 -13.91
C PRO A 39 -5.48 -5.58 -13.32
N ASN A 40 -6.50 -5.49 -14.17
CA ASN A 40 -7.87 -5.20 -13.75
C ASN A 40 -8.36 -6.37 -12.88
N VAL A 41 -8.50 -6.13 -11.58
CA VAL A 41 -9.09 -7.10 -10.67
C VAL A 41 -10.59 -7.21 -10.95
N SER A 42 -11.03 -8.40 -11.31
CA SER A 42 -12.43 -8.68 -11.58
C SER A 42 -13.25 -8.85 -10.29
N LEU A 43 -14.56 -8.65 -10.37
CA LEU A 43 -15.46 -8.92 -9.25
C LEU A 43 -15.40 -10.39 -8.80
N PHE A 44 -15.17 -11.33 -9.72
CA PHE A 44 -15.06 -12.75 -9.40
C PHE A 44 -13.83 -13.04 -8.54
N GLU A 45 -12.68 -12.41 -8.83
CA GLU A 45 -11.48 -12.54 -8.01
C GLU A 45 -11.66 -11.96 -6.61
N LEU A 46 -12.40 -10.85 -6.47
CA LEU A 46 -12.78 -10.31 -5.16
C LEU A 46 -13.69 -11.26 -4.37
N LEU A 47 -14.64 -11.92 -5.06
CA LEU A 47 -15.52 -12.91 -4.43
C LEU A 47 -14.74 -14.15 -3.98
N ASP A 48 -13.80 -14.62 -4.78
CA ASP A 48 -12.92 -15.74 -4.42
C ASP A 48 -12.04 -15.38 -3.21
N ALA A 49 -11.42 -14.21 -3.21
CA ALA A 49 -10.66 -13.72 -2.06
C ALA A 49 -11.54 -13.61 -0.80
N PHE A 50 -12.79 -13.14 -0.93
CA PHE A 50 -13.73 -13.07 0.19
C PHE A 50 -14.13 -14.47 0.70
N LYS A 51 -14.32 -15.44 -0.20
CA LYS A 51 -14.60 -16.83 0.19
C LYS A 51 -13.48 -17.42 1.05
N GLU A 52 -12.21 -17.12 0.74
CA GLU A 52 -11.08 -17.55 1.58
C GLU A 52 -11.14 -16.96 3.00
N VAL A 53 -11.49 -15.68 3.12
CA VAL A 53 -11.67 -15.01 4.41
C VAL A 53 -12.78 -15.70 5.22
N LEU A 54 -13.90 -16.04 4.58
CA LEU A 54 -15.01 -16.75 5.23
C LEU A 54 -14.59 -18.13 5.75
N VAL A 55 -13.86 -18.91 4.93
CA VAL A 55 -13.36 -20.23 5.34
C VAL A 55 -12.43 -20.12 6.55
N ARG A 56 -11.54 -19.12 6.57
CA ARG A 56 -10.67 -18.87 7.74
C ARG A 56 -11.47 -18.50 8.97
N ALA A 57 -12.52 -17.68 8.82
CA ALA A 57 -13.37 -17.26 9.94
C ALA A 57 -14.11 -18.44 10.61
N GLU A 58 -14.44 -19.50 9.86
CA GLU A 58 -15.08 -20.70 10.43
C GLU A 58 -14.21 -21.44 11.47
N LEU A 59 -12.89 -21.27 11.39
CA LEU A 59 -11.93 -21.83 12.34
C LEU A 59 -11.92 -21.09 13.69
N TYR A 60 -12.39 -19.83 13.72
CA TYR A 60 -12.42 -18.98 14.93
C TYR A 60 -13.75 -19.04 15.68
N ARG A 61 -14.61 -20.03 15.40
CA ARG A 61 -15.93 -20.21 16.05
C ARG A 61 -15.79 -20.67 17.50
N HIS A 62 -15.40 -19.79 18.42
CA HIS A 62 -15.56 -19.97 19.86
C HIS A 62 -16.30 -18.74 20.40
N HIS A 63 -17.46 -18.97 21.02
CA HIS A 63 -18.33 -18.02 21.73
C HIS A 63 -18.30 -16.56 21.22
N GLN A 64 -19.13 -16.25 20.22
CA GLN A 64 -19.24 -14.90 19.67
C GLN A 64 -19.95 -13.96 20.67
N VAL A 65 -19.19 -13.00 21.21
CA VAL A 65 -19.77 -11.78 21.77
C VAL A 65 -20.51 -11.08 20.64
N ARG A 66 -21.84 -10.96 20.76
CA ARG A 66 -22.67 -10.27 19.77
C ARG A 66 -22.45 -8.76 19.91
N LEU A 67 -21.44 -8.24 19.24
CA LEU A 67 -21.36 -6.81 18.95
C LEU A 67 -22.34 -6.52 17.82
N GLU A 68 -23.10 -5.42 17.95
CA GLU A 68 -23.95 -4.95 16.86
C GLU A 68 -23.08 -4.68 15.63
N PRO A 69 -23.45 -5.20 14.44
CA PRO A 69 -22.67 -4.94 13.24
C PRO A 69 -22.72 -3.45 12.94
N LEU A 70 -21.55 -2.84 12.72
CA LEU A 70 -21.46 -1.46 12.23
C LEU A 70 -22.29 -1.31 10.95
N SER A 71 -22.83 -0.12 10.74
CA SER A 71 -23.42 0.21 9.45
C SER A 71 -22.36 0.18 8.35
N VAL A 72 -22.78 -0.06 7.10
CA VAL A 72 -21.88 0.01 5.94
C VAL A 72 -21.14 1.35 5.91
N ARG A 73 -21.84 2.45 6.20
CA ARG A 73 -21.27 3.80 6.21
C ARG A 73 -20.19 3.99 7.27
N GLU A 74 -20.42 3.54 8.50
CA GLU A 74 -19.39 3.57 9.55
C GLU A 74 -18.19 2.72 9.17
N ARG A 75 -18.43 1.55 8.56
CA ARG A 75 -17.36 0.68 8.09
C ARG A 75 -16.55 1.33 6.97
N MET A 76 -17.18 2.04 6.05
CA MET A 76 -16.46 2.82 5.01
C MET A 76 -15.53 3.85 5.65
N THR A 77 -16.00 4.59 6.65
CA THR A 77 -15.16 5.54 7.39
C THR A 77 -13.96 4.86 8.05
N GLN A 78 -14.16 3.69 8.68
CA GLN A 78 -13.07 2.94 9.29
C GLN A 78 -12.06 2.42 8.25
N ILE A 79 -12.52 1.95 7.09
CA ILE A 79 -11.65 1.48 6.01
C ILE A 79 -10.81 2.66 5.49
N LEU A 80 -11.44 3.80 5.18
CA LEU A 80 -10.74 5.01 4.73
C LEU A 80 -9.73 5.54 5.75
N ALA A 81 -10.00 5.40 7.04
CA ALA A 81 -9.05 5.78 8.09
C ALA A 81 -7.83 4.85 8.18
N LYS A 82 -7.93 3.62 7.68
CA LYS A 82 -6.82 2.64 7.68
C LYS A 82 -5.93 2.76 6.45
N ILE A 83 -6.49 3.08 5.29
CA ILE A 83 -5.76 3.16 4.02
C ILE A 83 -5.25 4.57 3.76
N ASN A 84 -4.19 4.68 2.96
CA ASN A 84 -3.75 5.95 2.39
C ASN A 84 -3.32 5.72 0.93
N SER A 85 -2.90 6.78 0.24
CA SER A 85 -2.51 6.71 -1.17
C SER A 85 -1.11 6.11 -1.41
N GLU A 86 -0.26 6.07 -0.37
CA GLU A 86 1.13 5.61 -0.46
C GLU A 86 1.30 4.13 -0.11
N ASN A 87 0.42 3.58 0.71
CA ASN A 87 0.53 2.23 1.26
C ASN A 87 -0.57 1.32 0.74
N PHE A 88 -0.19 0.07 0.51
CA PHE A 88 -1.09 -1.00 0.11
C PHE A 88 -1.40 -1.85 1.34
N ILE A 89 -2.68 -2.16 1.55
CA ILE A 89 -3.10 -3.08 2.61
C ILE A 89 -3.71 -4.32 1.97
N GLY A 90 -3.37 -5.50 2.47
CA GLY A 90 -3.93 -6.75 1.98
C GLY A 90 -5.45 -6.79 2.14
N PHE A 91 -6.14 -7.36 1.16
CA PHE A 91 -7.60 -7.49 1.19
C PHE A 91 -8.06 -8.26 2.42
N ALA A 92 -7.40 -9.36 2.76
CA ALA A 92 -7.72 -10.14 3.95
C ALA A 92 -7.53 -9.36 5.27
N ASP A 93 -6.61 -8.38 5.29
CA ASP A 93 -6.30 -7.59 6.49
C ASP A 93 -7.35 -6.50 6.78
N MET A 94 -8.27 -6.26 5.83
CA MET A 94 -9.44 -5.40 6.06
C MET A 94 -10.48 -6.03 6.97
N PHE A 95 -10.42 -7.35 7.18
CA PHE A 95 -11.45 -8.11 7.86
C PHE A 95 -11.06 -8.47 9.29
N ASP A 96 -11.99 -8.29 10.23
CA ASP A 96 -11.85 -8.80 11.59
C ASP A 96 -12.67 -10.10 11.74
N LEU A 97 -11.96 -11.22 11.84
CA LEU A 97 -12.56 -12.55 11.95
C LEU A 97 -13.42 -12.70 13.22
N ARG A 98 -13.20 -11.89 14.25
CA ARG A 98 -13.95 -11.93 15.52
C ARG A 98 -15.38 -11.41 15.37
N GLU A 99 -15.65 -10.59 14.36
CA GLU A 99 -16.99 -10.04 14.09
C GLU A 99 -17.94 -11.06 13.45
N GLY A 100 -17.42 -12.24 13.08
CA GLY A 100 -18.20 -13.31 12.46
C GLY A 100 -18.73 -12.94 11.08
N ARG A 101 -19.54 -13.85 10.51
CA ARG A 101 -19.99 -13.75 9.11
C ARG A 101 -20.66 -12.42 8.78
N MET A 102 -21.46 -11.86 9.69
CA MET A 102 -22.16 -10.59 9.46
C MET A 102 -21.18 -9.41 9.34
N GLY A 103 -20.20 -9.29 10.25
CA GLY A 103 -19.21 -8.21 10.18
C GLY A 103 -18.32 -8.31 8.94
N LEU A 104 -17.98 -9.54 8.54
CA LEU A 104 -17.24 -9.79 7.30
C LEU A 104 -18.03 -9.35 6.06
N VAL A 105 -19.33 -9.69 5.98
CA VAL A 105 -20.20 -9.26 4.87
C VAL A 105 -20.33 -7.74 4.82
N VAL A 106 -20.53 -7.07 5.96
CA VAL A 106 -20.59 -5.61 6.02
C VAL A 106 -19.29 -4.97 5.53
N THR A 107 -18.14 -5.52 5.92
CA THR A 107 -16.82 -5.06 5.47
C THR A 107 -16.66 -5.22 3.98
N PHE A 108 -17.06 -6.37 3.42
CA PHE A 108 -17.02 -6.58 1.98
C PHE A 108 -17.93 -5.62 1.22
N MET A 109 -19.18 -5.42 1.69
CA MET A 109 -20.11 -4.46 1.11
C MET A 109 -19.56 -3.03 1.15
N ALA A 110 -18.91 -2.63 2.25
CA ALA A 110 -18.28 -1.31 2.36
C ALA A 110 -17.14 -1.13 1.36
N ILE A 111 -16.31 -2.16 1.15
CA ILE A 111 -15.25 -2.13 0.11
C ILE A 111 -15.86 -1.98 -1.28
N LEU A 112 -16.92 -2.73 -1.60
CA LEU A 112 -17.60 -2.64 -2.90
C LEU A 112 -18.23 -1.26 -3.13
N GLU A 113 -18.84 -0.66 -2.11
CA GLU A 113 -19.40 0.69 -2.21
C GLU A 113 -18.29 1.73 -2.41
N LEU A 114 -17.17 1.62 -1.69
CA LEU A 114 -16.01 2.51 -1.88
C LEU A 114 -15.38 2.38 -3.28
N LEU A 115 -15.33 1.17 -3.83
CA LEU A 115 -14.88 0.94 -5.21
C LEU A 115 -15.83 1.57 -6.22
N LYS A 116 -17.14 1.43 -6.00
CA LYS A 116 -18.18 2.05 -6.83
C LYS A 116 -18.11 3.58 -6.80
N GLU A 117 -17.77 4.17 -5.65
CA GLU A 117 -17.54 5.61 -5.49
C GLU A 117 -16.14 6.08 -5.94
N SER A 118 -15.29 5.17 -6.44
CA SER A 118 -13.89 5.46 -6.82
C SER A 118 -13.03 6.05 -5.69
N LEU A 119 -13.38 5.79 -4.42
CA LEU A 119 -12.61 6.24 -3.26
C LEU A 119 -11.48 5.28 -2.88
N VAL A 120 -11.56 4.04 -3.35
CA VAL A 120 -10.59 2.97 -3.12
C VAL A 120 -10.23 2.34 -4.45
N VAL A 121 -8.95 1.98 -4.59
CA VAL A 121 -8.44 1.22 -5.73
C VAL A 121 -7.99 -0.15 -5.23
N VAL A 122 -8.38 -1.18 -5.97
CA VAL A 122 -7.91 -2.54 -5.76
C VAL A 122 -6.79 -2.83 -6.74
N VAL A 123 -5.71 -3.41 -6.22
CA VAL A 123 -4.48 -3.69 -6.97
C VAL A 123 -4.08 -5.15 -6.78
N GLN A 124 -3.69 -5.79 -7.87
CA GLN A 124 -3.09 -7.10 -7.90
C GLN A 124 -1.82 -7.03 -8.76
N GLN A 125 -0.72 -7.68 -8.39
CA GLN A 125 0.52 -7.57 -9.17
C GLN A 125 0.56 -8.52 -10.36
N GLU A 126 0.01 -9.73 -10.19
CA GLU A 126 -0.03 -10.83 -11.17
C GLU A 126 -1.33 -11.61 -10.98
N PRO A 127 -1.85 -12.31 -12.00
CA PRO A 127 -3.03 -13.15 -11.85
C PRO A 127 -2.90 -14.11 -10.66
N PHE A 128 -3.95 -14.24 -9.86
CA PHE A 128 -3.99 -15.05 -8.63
C PHE A 128 -3.04 -14.61 -7.49
N ALA A 129 -2.29 -13.52 -7.66
CA ALA A 129 -1.53 -12.94 -6.56
C ALA A 129 -2.46 -12.32 -5.50
N PRO A 130 -1.98 -12.11 -4.27
CA PRO A 130 -2.76 -11.47 -3.23
C PRO A 130 -3.29 -10.09 -3.66
N ILE A 131 -4.57 -9.86 -3.37
CA ILE A 131 -5.28 -8.62 -3.66
C ILE A 131 -4.95 -7.60 -2.56
N HIS A 132 -4.69 -6.36 -2.96
CA HIS A 132 -4.42 -5.25 -2.06
C HIS A 132 -5.37 -4.07 -2.33
N LEU A 133 -5.57 -3.20 -1.34
CA LEU A 133 -6.32 -1.95 -1.43
C LEU A 133 -5.42 -0.77 -1.11
N LYS A 134 -5.69 0.36 -1.76
CA LYS A 134 -5.14 1.69 -1.44
C LYS A 134 -6.22 2.76 -1.60
N ALA A 135 -6.05 3.92 -0.98
CA ALA A 135 -6.93 5.05 -1.25
C ALA A 135 -6.76 5.52 -2.70
N ALA A 136 -7.85 5.97 -3.33
CA ALA A 136 -7.74 6.72 -4.57
C ALA A 136 -7.02 8.05 -4.32
N ALA A 137 -6.16 8.45 -5.27
CA ALA A 137 -5.35 9.66 -5.19
C ALA A 137 -6.15 10.93 -5.48
#